data_AF-A0A812ZG64-F1
#
_entry.id   AF-A0A812ZG64-F1
#
_cell.length_a   1.000
_cell.length_b   1.000
_cell.length_c   1.000
_cell.angle_alpha   90.00
_cell.angle_beta   90.00
_cell.angle_gamma   90.00
#
_symmetry.space_group_name_H-M   'P 1'
#
loop_
_entity.id
_entity.type
_entity.pdbx_description
1 polymer ?
#
loop_
_entity_poly.entity_id
_entity_poly.type
_entity_poly.pdbx_seq_one_letter_code
_entity_poly.pdbx_strand_id
1 'polypeptide(L)'
;MLDEHRHGSDSSVVVSNRLRAKTSPKILARSRTAVKTASKPKKRAHSDMLETVEPESCNLGPDVWLRRNSERMPLLDRLFSWRRWMWRAWLHFRRSVQHAPLDEGLQMQVVGEMVQSHGCQGLSVSETTAVSDNDIESMTAALQSMNEISMSSSFSGVDAPCTSFLMLGLGLCEELSMSAEHIPRPRNAFAIEWTHHAQQELKAHPHSPGCVFGDITQFWNTSTAIRMSQLLECEDAVNNVLLPLMKQRQATTRTGWCLVHNQKCEVPSCRLHVAGTPCTDASIRGKMAGIRGPTYQYFLCWCSMRLDLQEAVLIQENVENFASDEMVRILGHVYHIEYAMMSPKDYGFAISRPRKWSILRHKYKTKAWTTPWNIFVKMFQDHRIPGDSAVPAWDMYFAADLDEIYEELCWACGRPDSRLHEDGCPFPDLAHFASACETNPEAVRRAFVESLTASEFEFLLHYRTERPNNVYALNQDPSFSFTSSHASHLQTLIKNSGVLWCAVRTRAC
;
A
#
# COMPACT_ATOMS: atom_id res chain seq x y z
N MET A 1 16.07 35.52 66.32
CA MET A 1 15.47 36.87 66.33
C MET A 1 14.54 36.94 65.13
N LEU A 2 13.30 36.46 65.33
CA LEU A 2 12.04 37.23 65.50
C LEU A 2 11.51 37.65 64.11
N ASP A 3 10.25 37.53 63.70
CA ASP A 3 8.96 37.04 64.23
C ASP A 3 8.03 37.01 62.98
N GLU A 4 7.26 35.95 62.70
CA GLU A 4 5.90 35.62 63.17
C GLU A 4 4.70 36.38 62.52
N HIS A 5 3.75 35.54 62.07
CA HIS A 5 2.28 35.68 62.02
C HIS A 5 1.52 36.44 60.90
N ARG A 6 0.69 35.67 60.15
CA ARG A 6 -0.80 35.60 60.22
C ARG A 6 -1.34 34.56 59.20
N HIS A 7 -2.01 33.47 59.63
CA HIS A 7 -3.48 33.23 59.62
C HIS A 7 -4.20 33.75 58.34
N GLY A 8 -4.99 33.01 57.57
CA GLY A 8 -5.65 31.70 57.69
C GLY A 8 -6.99 31.80 56.93
N SER A 9 -7.43 30.76 56.21
CA SER A 9 -8.86 30.44 56.00
C SER A 9 -9.03 29.22 55.09
N ASP A 10 -9.57 28.16 55.68
CA ASP A 10 -10.18 27.00 55.03
C ASP A 10 -11.24 27.41 54.00
N SER A 11 -11.21 26.77 52.82
CA SER A 11 -12.40 26.58 52.00
C SER A 11 -12.54 25.11 51.60
N SER A 12 -13.32 24.42 52.40
CA SER A 12 -13.83 23.08 52.14
C SER A 12 -14.71 23.08 50.89
N VAL A 13 -14.21 22.53 49.78
CA VAL A 13 -15.06 22.23 48.62
C VAL A 13 -15.75 20.89 48.85
N VAL A 14 -17.07 20.98 49.00
CA VAL A 14 -18.04 19.90 49.10
C VAL A 14 -17.97 19.02 47.83
N VAL A 15 -17.45 17.80 47.96
CA VAL A 15 -17.53 16.78 46.91
C VAL A 15 -18.91 16.12 47.01
N SER A 16 -19.74 16.40 46.01
CA SER A 16 -21.07 15.82 45.82
C SER A 16 -21.01 14.30 45.63
N ASN A 17 -21.69 13.59 46.53
CA ASN A 17 -22.05 12.17 46.42
C ASN A 17 -23.34 12.01 45.61
N ARG A 18 -23.27 11.34 44.45
CA ARG A 18 -24.34 10.60 43.68
C ARG A 18 -23.88 10.58 42.21
N LEU A 19 -23.67 9.48 41.50
CA LEU A 19 -24.44 8.23 41.38
C LEU A 19 -23.49 7.04 41.16
N ARG A 20 -23.61 6.03 42.03
CA ARG A 20 -23.10 4.67 41.76
C ARG A 20 -24.03 3.98 40.77
N ALA A 21 -23.64 3.90 39.50
CA ALA A 21 -24.17 2.89 38.60
C ALA A 21 -23.31 1.62 38.74
N LYS A 22 -23.91 0.57 39.30
CA LYS A 22 -23.35 -0.78 39.29
C LYS A 22 -23.43 -1.32 37.87
N THR A 23 -22.29 -1.50 37.20
CA THR A 23 -22.18 -2.43 36.08
C THR A 23 -20.89 -3.23 36.19
N SER A 24 -21.06 -4.53 36.37
CA SER A 24 -20.13 -5.60 36.04
C SER A 24 -21.03 -6.78 35.66
N PRO A 25 -20.69 -7.64 34.67
CA PRO A 25 -19.34 -8.17 34.54
C PRO A 25 -18.83 -8.46 33.10
N LYS A 26 -17.51 -8.68 33.01
CA LYS A 26 -16.81 -9.65 32.14
C LYS A 26 -17.22 -9.74 30.66
N ILE A 27 -16.48 -9.08 29.76
CA ILE A 27 -16.00 -9.67 28.49
C ILE A 27 -14.61 -9.07 28.19
N LEU A 28 -13.58 -9.61 28.81
CA LEU A 28 -12.21 -9.54 28.30
C LEU A 28 -11.94 -10.87 27.61
N ALA A 29 -12.46 -11.02 26.39
CA ALA A 29 -12.08 -12.09 25.49
C ALA A 29 -11.24 -11.47 24.37
N ARG A 30 -9.97 -11.86 24.37
CA ARG A 30 -8.94 -11.61 23.36
C ARG A 30 -9.54 -11.54 21.94
N SER A 31 -9.57 -10.37 21.32
CA SER A 31 -9.68 -10.29 19.86
C SER A 31 -8.30 -10.63 19.27
N ARG A 32 -8.01 -11.92 19.14
CA ARG A 32 -7.06 -12.36 18.11
C ARG A 32 -7.70 -11.98 16.78
N THR A 33 -7.01 -11.19 15.98
CA THR A 33 -7.32 -10.96 14.58
C THR A 33 -7.17 -12.29 13.84
N ALA A 34 -8.20 -13.12 13.94
CA ALA A 34 -8.45 -14.17 12.96
C ALA A 34 -8.78 -13.45 11.65
N VAL A 35 -8.02 -13.77 10.61
CA VAL A 35 -8.45 -13.56 9.23
C VAL A 35 -9.88 -14.09 9.15
N LYS A 36 -10.85 -13.19 8.98
CA LYS A 36 -12.26 -13.57 8.83
C LYS A 36 -12.34 -14.43 7.57
N THR A 37 -12.46 -15.74 7.77
CA THR A 37 -12.87 -16.68 6.73
C THR A 37 -14.17 -16.14 6.14
N ALA A 38 -14.16 -15.95 4.82
CA ALA A 38 -15.33 -15.54 4.07
C ALA A 38 -16.49 -16.50 4.40
N SER A 39 -17.69 -15.94 4.56
CA SER A 39 -18.93 -16.68 4.75
C SER A 39 -19.06 -17.80 3.72
N LYS A 40 -19.23 -19.05 4.19
CA LYS A 40 -19.38 -20.28 3.40
C LYS A 40 -20.35 -20.09 2.21
N PRO A 41 -19.93 -20.34 0.96
CA PRO A 41 -20.87 -20.53 -0.14
C PRO A 41 -21.68 -21.83 0.05
N LYS A 42 -22.93 -21.84 -0.45
CA LYS A 42 -23.79 -23.04 -0.46
C LYS A 42 -23.11 -24.12 -1.30
N LYS A 43 -22.91 -25.31 -0.72
CA LYS A 43 -22.37 -26.51 -1.39
C LYS A 43 -23.17 -26.81 -2.66
N ARG A 44 -22.52 -26.74 -3.83
CA ARG A 44 -22.95 -27.51 -5.02
C ARG A 44 -22.28 -28.87 -4.94
N ALA A 45 -23.08 -29.93 -5.08
CA ALA A 45 -22.56 -31.29 -5.16
C ALA A 45 -21.93 -31.50 -6.55
N HIS A 46 -20.61 -31.47 -6.63
CA HIS A 46 -19.85 -32.08 -7.71
C HIS A 46 -19.04 -33.23 -7.08
N SER A 47 -19.63 -34.42 -7.07
CA SER A 47 -18.90 -35.67 -6.91
C SER A 47 -18.75 -36.27 -8.29
N ASP A 48 -17.59 -36.86 -8.53
CA ASP A 48 -17.26 -37.72 -9.67
C ASP A 48 -16.73 -36.97 -10.90
N MET A 49 -15.45 -36.59 -10.84
CA MET A 49 -14.44 -36.78 -11.91
C MET A 49 -13.10 -36.22 -11.41
N LEU A 50 -12.30 -37.08 -10.77
CA LEU A 50 -10.88 -36.83 -10.50
C LEU A 50 -10.09 -37.85 -11.34
N GLU A 51 -10.02 -37.60 -12.65
CA GLU A 51 -8.99 -38.23 -13.48
C GLU A 51 -7.65 -37.53 -13.19
N THR A 52 -6.61 -38.32 -12.99
CA THR A 52 -5.23 -37.89 -12.83
C THR A 52 -4.75 -37.20 -14.10
N VAL A 53 -4.89 -35.87 -14.17
CA VAL A 53 -4.25 -35.06 -15.21
C VAL A 53 -2.75 -35.04 -14.89
N GLU A 54 -1.97 -35.83 -15.62
CA GLU A 54 -0.51 -35.69 -15.59
C GLU A 54 -0.13 -34.33 -16.20
N PRO A 55 0.65 -33.50 -15.49
CA PRO A 55 1.01 -32.18 -15.98
C PRO A 55 1.90 -32.30 -17.22
N GLU A 56 1.46 -31.71 -18.33
CA GLU A 56 2.30 -31.51 -19.51
C GLU A 56 3.64 -30.88 -19.08
N SER A 57 4.74 -31.53 -19.45
CA SER A 57 6.08 -31.10 -19.09
C SER A 57 6.38 -29.75 -19.74
N CYS A 58 6.32 -28.68 -18.94
CA CYS A 58 6.84 -27.38 -19.34
C CYS A 58 8.36 -27.54 -19.56
N ASN A 59 8.80 -27.55 -20.83
CA ASN A 59 10.21 -27.68 -21.25
C ASN A 59 11.03 -26.41 -20.98
N LEU A 60 10.88 -25.81 -19.79
CA LEU A 60 11.84 -24.83 -19.29
C LEU A 60 12.94 -25.64 -18.60
N GLY A 61 14.11 -25.72 -19.24
CA GLY A 61 15.25 -26.48 -18.70
C GLY A 61 15.58 -26.07 -17.26
N PRO A 62 16.09 -27.00 -16.43
CA PRO A 62 16.38 -26.77 -15.00
C PRO A 62 17.34 -25.60 -14.73
N ASP A 63 18.07 -25.13 -15.75
CA ASP A 63 19.06 -24.06 -15.65
C ASP A 63 18.50 -22.64 -15.68
N VAL A 64 17.23 -22.42 -16.07
CA VAL A 64 16.68 -21.05 -16.19
C VAL A 64 16.61 -20.33 -14.83
N TRP A 65 16.48 -21.11 -13.74
CA TRP A 65 16.35 -20.61 -12.36
C TRP A 65 17.67 -20.67 -11.56
N LEU A 66 18.74 -21.23 -12.12
CA LEU A 66 20.04 -21.40 -11.46
C LEU A 66 21.03 -20.30 -11.86
N ARG A 67 20.58 -19.05 -12.00
CA ARG A 67 21.51 -17.94 -12.17
C ARG A 67 22.41 -17.85 -10.93
N ARG A 68 23.73 -17.90 -11.15
CA ARG A 68 24.72 -17.80 -10.07
C ARG A 68 24.53 -16.49 -9.31
N ASN A 69 24.86 -16.44 -8.01
CA ASN A 69 24.77 -15.21 -7.20
C ASN A 69 25.45 -13.99 -7.86
N SER A 70 26.52 -14.21 -8.64
CA SER A 70 27.20 -13.18 -9.43
C SER A 70 26.34 -12.54 -10.52
N GLU A 71 25.32 -13.23 -11.03
CA GLU A 71 24.35 -12.73 -12.01
C GLU A 71 23.14 -12.04 -11.34
N ARG A 72 22.89 -12.33 -10.06
CA ARG A 72 21.78 -11.75 -9.28
C ARG A 72 22.07 -10.33 -8.82
N MET A 73 23.30 -10.05 -8.38
CA MET A 73 23.67 -8.72 -7.85
C MET A 73 23.45 -7.58 -8.86
N PRO A 74 23.87 -7.67 -10.14
CA PRO A 74 23.58 -6.61 -11.11
C PRO A 74 22.08 -6.38 -11.36
N LEU A 75 21.26 -7.44 -11.24
CA LEU A 75 19.81 -7.30 -11.35
C LEU A 75 19.21 -6.60 -10.14
N LEU A 76 19.67 -6.92 -8.93
CA LEU A 76 19.26 -6.23 -7.70
C LEU A 76 19.69 -4.76 -7.73
N ASP A 77 20.93 -4.49 -8.15
CA ASP A 77 21.42 -3.12 -8.31
C ASP A 77 20.54 -2.33 -9.27
N ARG A 78 20.15 -2.93 -10.42
CA ARG A 78 19.19 -2.31 -11.35
C ARG A 78 17.83 -2.09 -10.71
N LEU A 79 17.26 -3.10 -10.05
CA LEU A 79 15.96 -3.01 -9.37
C LEU A 79 15.93 -1.90 -8.32
N PHE A 80 17.02 -1.71 -7.56
CA PHE A 80 17.10 -0.68 -6.52
C PHE A 80 17.65 0.66 -7.02
N SER A 81 18.12 0.74 -8.26
CA SER A 81 18.56 1.98 -8.92
C SER A 81 17.41 2.87 -9.43
N TRP A 82 16.16 2.42 -9.31
CA TRP A 82 14.98 3.15 -9.81
C TRP A 82 14.94 4.62 -9.37
N ARG A 83 15.39 4.91 -8.15
CA ARG A 83 15.46 6.27 -7.59
C ARG A 83 16.36 7.20 -8.40
N ARG A 84 17.52 6.71 -8.86
CA ARG A 84 18.47 7.45 -9.71
C ARG A 84 17.88 7.65 -11.10
N TRP A 85 17.34 6.58 -11.67
CA TRP A 85 16.73 6.62 -12.99
C TRP A 85 15.56 7.60 -13.06
N MET A 86 14.73 7.66 -12.03
CA MET A 86 13.62 8.59 -11.96
C MET A 86 14.09 10.05 -12.02
N TRP A 87 15.17 10.42 -11.33
CA TRP A 87 15.73 11.78 -11.43
C TRP A 87 16.33 12.09 -12.80
N ARG A 88 17.01 11.12 -13.42
CA ARG A 88 17.50 11.27 -14.79
C ARG A 88 16.36 11.44 -15.80
N ALA A 89 15.29 10.65 -15.67
CA ALA A 89 14.10 10.78 -16.50
C ALA A 89 13.43 12.15 -16.31
N TRP A 90 13.36 12.65 -15.06
CA TRP A 90 12.86 13.98 -14.76
C TRP A 90 13.71 15.11 -15.35
N LEU A 91 15.04 15.01 -15.27
CA LEU A 91 15.96 15.98 -15.90
C LEU A 91 15.81 15.99 -17.42
N HIS A 92 15.73 14.80 -18.02
CA HIS A 92 15.49 14.65 -19.46
C HIS A 92 14.18 15.32 -19.88
N PHE A 93 13.08 15.03 -19.18
CA PHE A 93 11.80 15.70 -19.37
C PHE A 93 11.91 17.21 -19.25
N ARG A 94 12.53 17.70 -18.17
CA ARG A 94 12.67 19.13 -17.92
C ARG A 94 13.40 19.82 -19.07
N ARG A 95 14.49 19.24 -19.57
CA ARG A 95 15.23 19.77 -20.73
C ARG A 95 14.35 19.82 -21.98
N SER A 96 13.63 18.74 -22.28
CA SER A 96 12.74 18.67 -23.44
C SER A 96 11.60 19.68 -23.39
N VAL A 97 11.06 19.96 -22.21
CA VAL A 97 9.91 20.87 -22.03
C VAL A 97 10.37 22.32 -21.88
N GLN A 98 11.48 22.60 -21.19
CA GLN A 98 11.98 23.97 -21.00
C GLN A 98 12.35 24.65 -22.32
N HIS A 99 12.73 23.88 -23.34
CA HIS A 99 13.06 24.40 -24.66
C HIS A 99 11.89 24.36 -25.65
N ALA A 100 10.77 23.73 -25.30
CA ALA A 100 9.57 23.75 -26.14
C ALA A 100 8.85 25.10 -26.00
N PRO A 101 8.51 25.78 -27.11
CA PRO A 101 7.60 26.93 -27.10
C PRO A 101 6.36 26.63 -26.24
N LEU A 102 5.81 27.64 -25.57
CA LEU A 102 4.60 27.54 -24.71
C LEU A 102 3.31 27.12 -25.45
N ASP A 103 3.41 26.64 -26.68
CA ASP A 103 2.28 26.06 -27.39
C ASP A 103 1.95 24.68 -26.77
N GLU A 104 0.82 24.62 -26.09
CA GLU A 104 0.31 23.40 -25.44
C GLU A 104 0.22 22.22 -26.43
N GLY A 105 -0.08 22.49 -27.72
CA GLY A 105 -0.13 21.46 -28.75
C GLY A 105 1.24 20.84 -29.04
N LEU A 106 2.27 21.68 -29.13
CA LEU A 106 3.64 21.24 -29.38
C LEU A 106 4.24 20.53 -28.15
N GLN A 107 3.93 20.98 -26.93
CA GLN A 107 4.34 20.28 -25.71
C GLN A 107 3.75 18.87 -25.66
N MET A 108 2.47 18.70 -25.99
CA MET A 108 1.83 17.39 -26.04
C MET A 108 2.43 16.48 -27.12
N GLN A 109 2.80 17.05 -28.28
CA GLN A 109 3.51 16.31 -29.32
C GLN A 109 4.89 15.86 -28.84
N VAL A 110 5.71 16.75 -28.26
CA VAL A 110 7.04 16.42 -27.73
C VAL A 110 6.93 15.34 -26.66
N VAL A 111 5.96 15.44 -25.74
CA VAL A 111 5.79 14.42 -24.71
C VAL A 111 5.32 13.10 -25.32
N GLY A 112 4.45 13.14 -26.33
CA GLY A 112 4.04 11.96 -27.12
C GLY A 112 5.23 11.29 -27.80
N GLU A 113 6.10 12.05 -28.44
CA GLU A 113 7.35 11.59 -29.06
C GLU A 113 8.33 11.05 -28.02
N MET A 114 8.41 11.66 -26.83
CA MET A 114 9.18 11.11 -25.70
C MET A 114 8.63 9.74 -25.28
N VAL A 115 7.33 9.62 -25.03
CA VAL A 115 6.72 8.34 -24.63
C VAL A 115 6.92 7.27 -25.72
N GLN A 116 6.77 7.63 -26.99
CA GLN A 116 6.97 6.71 -28.11
C GLN A 116 8.45 6.30 -28.28
N SER A 117 9.37 7.25 -28.21
CA SER A 117 10.82 6.97 -28.28
C SER A 117 11.29 6.11 -27.11
N HIS A 118 10.78 6.33 -25.90
CA HIS A 118 11.12 5.55 -24.72
C HIS A 118 10.51 4.13 -24.77
N GLY A 119 9.35 3.97 -25.41
CA GLY A 119 8.67 2.69 -25.57
C GLY A 119 9.28 1.77 -26.63
N CYS A 120 9.92 2.31 -27.67
CA CYS A 120 10.44 1.52 -28.80
C CYS A 120 11.96 1.40 -28.85
N GLN A 121 12.70 2.33 -28.25
CA GLN A 121 14.16 2.28 -28.19
C GLN A 121 14.54 2.64 -26.77
N GLY A 122 14.50 1.63 -25.89
CA GLY A 122 14.80 1.79 -24.47
C GLY A 122 15.95 2.77 -24.31
N LEU A 123 15.70 3.86 -23.59
CA LEU A 123 16.64 4.95 -23.39
C LEU A 123 17.98 4.33 -22.97
N SER A 124 18.86 4.17 -23.95
CA SER A 124 20.30 4.06 -23.75
C SER A 124 20.74 5.46 -23.34
N VAL A 125 20.25 5.93 -22.18
CA VAL A 125 21.01 6.87 -21.39
C VAL A 125 22.26 6.06 -21.09
N SER A 126 23.27 6.22 -21.94
CA SER A 126 24.56 5.63 -21.64
C SER A 126 24.86 6.11 -20.23
N GLU A 127 25.28 5.20 -19.35
CA GLU A 127 25.61 5.55 -17.96
C GLU A 127 26.64 6.70 -17.86
N THR A 128 27.18 7.12 -19.00
CA THR A 128 28.19 8.14 -19.23
C THR A 128 27.69 9.51 -19.69
N THR A 129 26.39 9.79 -19.92
CA THR A 129 25.99 11.20 -20.15
C THR A 129 26.25 12.01 -18.89
N ALA A 130 27.31 12.82 -18.92
CA ALA A 130 27.68 13.69 -17.82
C ALA A 130 26.51 14.63 -17.47
N VAL A 131 26.20 14.69 -16.19
CA VAL A 131 25.25 15.66 -15.63
C VAL A 131 25.84 17.05 -15.85
N SER A 132 25.09 17.96 -16.47
CA SER A 132 25.57 19.32 -16.72
C SER A 132 25.50 20.17 -15.45
N ASP A 133 26.25 21.27 -15.37
CA ASP A 133 26.19 22.19 -14.21
C ASP A 133 24.76 22.71 -13.94
N ASN A 134 23.99 22.99 -15.00
CA ASN A 134 22.59 23.41 -14.90
C ASN A 134 21.69 22.31 -14.32
N ASP A 135 21.97 21.03 -14.59
CA ASP A 135 21.24 19.91 -13.96
C ASP A 135 21.61 19.78 -12.48
N ILE A 136 22.88 19.96 -12.12
CA ILE A 136 23.33 19.94 -10.72
C ILE A 136 22.63 21.04 -9.94
N GLU A 137 22.60 22.28 -10.48
CA GLU A 137 21.88 23.39 -9.87
C GLU A 137 20.38 23.06 -9.71
N SER A 138 19.78 22.50 -10.76
CA SER A 138 18.38 22.10 -10.79
C SER A 138 18.02 21.03 -9.75
N MET A 139 18.85 20.00 -9.60
CA MET A 139 18.68 18.95 -8.60
C MET A 139 18.93 19.47 -7.19
N THR A 140 19.90 20.37 -7.01
CA THR A 140 20.18 21.02 -5.73
C THR A 140 18.99 21.87 -5.28
N ALA A 141 18.39 22.65 -6.19
CA ALA A 141 17.18 23.43 -5.91
C ALA A 141 15.97 22.53 -5.59
N ALA A 142 15.84 21.38 -6.26
CA ALA A 142 14.82 20.40 -5.94
C ALA A 142 15.02 19.80 -4.53
N LEU A 143 16.25 19.43 -4.18
CA LEU A 143 16.62 18.92 -2.85
C LEU A 143 16.31 19.94 -1.74
N GLN A 144 16.64 21.22 -1.96
CA GLN A 144 16.30 22.32 -1.04
C GLN A 144 14.79 22.47 -0.91
N SER A 145 14.05 22.46 -2.02
CA SER A 145 12.59 22.54 -2.02
C SER A 145 11.95 21.37 -1.26
N MET A 146 12.53 20.16 -1.34
CA MET A 146 12.05 18.99 -0.59
C MET A 146 12.17 19.18 0.93
N ASN A 147 13.20 19.86 1.42
CA ASN A 147 13.35 20.16 2.86
C ASN A 147 12.26 21.09 3.41
N GLU A 148 11.62 21.88 2.56
CA GLU A 148 10.54 22.79 2.97
C GLU A 148 9.15 22.13 2.96
N ILE A 149 9.04 20.88 2.49
CA ILE A 149 7.75 20.21 2.36
C ILE A 149 7.28 19.74 3.74
N SER A 150 6.17 20.33 4.18
CA SER A 150 5.32 19.73 5.22
C SER A 150 4.37 18.71 4.60
N MET A 151 4.31 17.53 5.22
CA MET A 151 3.46 16.45 4.77
C MET A 151 2.55 15.93 5.89
N SER A 152 1.43 15.34 5.50
CA SER A 152 0.59 14.55 6.39
C SER A 152 0.01 13.35 5.66
N SER A 153 -0.47 12.37 6.42
CA SER A 153 -1.10 11.18 5.85
C SER A 153 -2.40 10.79 6.57
N SER A 154 -3.27 10.07 5.87
CA SER A 154 -4.47 9.45 6.44
C SER A 154 -4.64 8.05 5.88
N PHE A 155 -5.14 7.14 6.72
CA PHE A 155 -5.07 5.70 6.45
C PHE A 155 -3.61 5.32 6.20
N SER A 156 -2.75 5.83 7.08
CA SER A 156 -1.32 5.96 6.84
C SER A 156 -0.61 4.61 6.74
N GLY A 157 -1.20 3.55 7.29
CA GLY A 157 -0.53 2.27 7.47
C GLY A 157 0.81 2.50 8.17
N VAL A 158 1.88 2.03 7.55
CA VAL A 158 3.25 2.07 8.08
C VAL A 158 4.07 3.25 7.53
N ASP A 159 3.40 4.27 7.00
CA ASP A 159 4.00 5.49 6.41
C ASP A 159 4.80 5.30 5.12
N ALA A 160 4.28 4.48 4.20
CA ALA A 160 4.80 4.39 2.85
C ALA A 160 5.03 5.76 2.16
N PRO A 161 4.18 6.79 2.35
CA PRO A 161 4.43 8.12 1.79
C PRO A 161 5.74 8.77 2.28
N CYS A 162 6.00 8.78 3.59
CA CYS A 162 7.21 9.36 4.15
C CYS A 162 8.46 8.56 3.73
N THR A 163 8.38 7.21 3.78
CA THR A 163 9.45 6.34 3.26
C THR A 163 9.75 6.64 1.78
N SER A 164 8.72 6.76 0.94
CA SER A 164 8.89 7.08 -0.48
C SER A 164 9.57 8.44 -0.66
N PHE A 165 9.17 9.46 0.12
CA PHE A 165 9.79 10.78 0.08
C PHE A 165 11.30 10.73 0.37
N LEU A 166 11.70 9.97 1.39
CA LEU A 166 13.10 9.77 1.74
C LEU A 166 13.88 9.04 0.64
N MET A 167 13.26 8.04 -0.01
CA MET A 167 13.87 7.33 -1.13
C MET A 167 14.09 8.22 -2.35
N LEU A 168 13.16 9.14 -2.63
CA LEU A 168 13.35 10.17 -3.67
C LEU A 168 14.56 11.05 -3.33
N GLY A 169 14.64 11.49 -2.08
CA GLY A 169 15.74 12.32 -1.59
C GLY A 169 17.10 11.63 -1.59
N LEU A 170 17.14 10.34 -1.23
CA LEU A 170 18.34 9.50 -1.36
C LEU A 170 18.81 9.42 -2.81
N GLY A 171 17.88 9.23 -3.76
CA GLY A 171 18.20 9.23 -5.19
C GLY A 171 18.83 10.54 -5.67
N LEU A 172 18.35 11.69 -5.18
CA LEU A 172 18.98 12.99 -5.47
C LEU A 172 20.39 13.08 -4.89
N CYS A 173 20.56 12.69 -3.63
CA CYS A 173 21.85 12.76 -2.97
C CYS A 173 22.88 11.90 -3.72
N GLU A 174 22.50 10.70 -4.17
CA GLU A 174 23.37 9.84 -4.97
C GLU A 174 23.75 10.47 -6.32
N GLU A 175 22.79 11.07 -7.05
CA GLU A 175 23.08 11.75 -8.32
C GLU A 175 23.96 13.00 -8.12
N LEU A 176 23.85 13.66 -6.96
CA LEU A 176 24.67 14.82 -6.58
C LEU A 176 25.97 14.43 -5.87
N SER A 177 26.26 13.13 -5.70
CA SER A 177 27.41 12.62 -4.92
C SER A 177 27.48 13.18 -3.48
N MET A 178 26.33 13.41 -2.87
CA MET A 178 26.18 13.88 -1.49
C MET A 178 26.02 12.70 -0.51
N SER A 179 26.45 12.89 0.73
CA SER A 179 26.27 11.89 1.80
C SER A 179 24.79 11.76 2.21
N ALA A 180 24.45 10.63 2.85
CA ALA A 180 23.10 10.37 3.36
C ALA A 180 22.60 11.40 4.41
N GLU A 181 23.50 12.20 5.00
CA GLU A 181 23.13 13.28 5.92
C GLU A 181 22.35 14.41 5.25
N HIS A 182 22.47 14.53 3.93
CA HIS A 182 21.77 15.52 3.11
C HIS A 182 20.39 15.06 2.64
N ILE A 183 19.99 13.82 2.96
CA ILE A 183 18.66 13.31 2.61
C ILE A 183 17.61 14.25 3.23
N PRO A 184 16.68 14.77 2.42
CA PRO A 184 15.72 15.75 2.86
C PRO A 184 14.78 15.12 3.88
N ARG A 185 14.49 15.88 4.93
CA ARG A 185 13.67 15.40 6.06
C ARG A 185 12.32 16.08 5.99
N PRO A 186 11.27 15.42 5.49
CA PRO A 186 9.97 16.06 5.40
C PRO A 186 9.45 16.37 6.81
N ARG A 187 8.79 17.52 6.97
CA ARG A 187 8.07 17.83 8.21
C ARG A 187 6.76 17.03 8.20
N ASN A 188 6.81 15.80 8.69
CA ASN A 188 5.65 14.94 8.85
C ASN A 188 4.78 15.45 10.01
N ALA A 189 3.80 16.29 9.71
CA ALA A 189 3.05 17.02 10.72
C ALA A 189 2.07 16.11 11.48
N PHE A 190 1.38 15.23 10.77
CA PHE A 190 0.48 14.26 11.37
C PHE A 190 0.17 13.06 10.48
N ALA A 191 -0.23 11.96 11.11
CA ALA A 191 -0.79 10.76 10.50
C ALA A 191 -2.12 10.39 11.15
N ILE A 192 -3.02 9.78 10.38
CA ILE A 192 -4.29 9.20 10.89
C ILE A 192 -4.30 7.72 10.56
N GLU A 193 -4.26 6.88 11.57
CA GLU A 193 -4.21 5.42 11.45
C GLU A 193 -4.86 4.80 12.66
N TRP A 194 -5.85 3.93 12.46
CA TRP A 194 -6.59 3.27 13.55
C TRP A 194 -5.99 1.94 14.00
N THR A 195 -5.14 1.31 13.18
CA THR A 195 -4.58 -0.01 13.44
C THR A 195 -3.43 0.12 14.41
N HIS A 196 -3.55 -0.52 15.58
CA HIS A 196 -2.57 -0.39 16.65
C HIS A 196 -1.14 -0.71 16.21
N HIS A 197 -0.92 -1.80 15.44
CA HIS A 197 0.43 -2.17 14.98
C HIS A 197 1.04 -1.11 14.04
N ALA A 198 0.26 -0.61 13.09
CA ALA A 198 0.68 0.44 12.18
C ALA A 198 0.97 1.76 12.92
N GLN A 199 0.20 2.10 13.96
CA GLN A 199 0.50 3.24 14.84
C GLN A 199 1.85 3.10 15.55
N GLN A 200 2.24 1.88 15.97
CA GLN A 200 3.56 1.66 16.59
C GLN A 200 4.67 1.84 15.56
N GLU A 201 4.50 1.33 14.35
CA GLU A 201 5.47 1.53 13.26
C GLU A 201 5.60 3.01 12.88
N LEU A 202 4.49 3.75 12.76
CA LEU A 202 4.48 5.20 12.54
C LEU A 202 5.29 5.96 13.60
N LYS A 203 5.14 5.57 14.88
CA LYS A 203 5.87 6.18 15.99
C LYS A 203 7.36 5.83 15.98
N ALA A 204 7.71 4.63 15.49
CA ALA A 204 9.08 4.16 15.37
C ALA A 204 9.79 4.63 14.08
N HIS A 205 9.04 5.17 13.11
CA HIS A 205 9.60 5.65 11.85
C HIS A 205 10.67 6.73 12.10
N PRO A 206 11.83 6.72 11.40
CA PRO A 206 12.91 7.71 11.62
C PRO A 206 12.48 9.16 11.47
N HIS A 207 11.42 9.39 10.69
CA HIS A 207 10.73 10.67 10.52
C HIS A 207 9.27 10.53 10.93
N SER A 208 9.07 10.21 12.21
CA SER A 208 7.74 9.95 12.75
C SER A 208 6.82 11.18 12.65
N PRO A 209 5.51 10.99 12.48
CA PRO A 209 4.56 12.09 12.48
C PRO A 209 4.54 12.82 13.83
N GLY A 210 4.50 14.15 13.81
CA GLY A 210 4.39 14.97 15.01
C GLY A 210 3.11 14.69 15.82
N CYS A 211 2.03 14.26 15.16
CA CYS A 211 0.83 13.73 15.80
C CYS A 211 0.38 12.43 15.13
N VAL A 212 -0.08 11.46 15.92
CA VAL A 212 -0.76 10.25 15.40
C VAL A 212 -2.17 10.22 15.96
N PHE A 213 -3.16 10.23 15.07
CA PHE A 213 -4.58 10.13 15.42
C PHE A 213 -5.12 8.73 15.08
N GLY A 214 -6.10 8.25 15.85
CA GLY A 214 -6.76 6.96 15.62
C GLY A 214 -7.78 6.98 14.48
N ASP A 215 -9.06 6.73 14.81
CA ASP A 215 -10.15 6.72 13.84
C ASP A 215 -10.38 8.13 13.25
N ILE A 216 -10.43 8.25 11.93
CA ILE A 216 -10.66 9.52 11.23
C ILE A 216 -12.05 10.11 11.54
N THR A 217 -13.04 9.28 11.88
CA THR A 217 -14.41 9.74 12.18
C THR A 217 -14.49 10.58 13.45
N GLN A 218 -13.46 10.58 14.30
CA GLN A 218 -13.39 11.48 15.46
C GLN A 218 -13.36 12.97 15.06
N PHE A 219 -13.00 13.26 13.80
CA PHE A 219 -12.98 14.63 13.28
C PHE A 219 -14.35 15.10 12.80
N TRP A 220 -15.38 14.25 12.76
CA TRP A 220 -16.74 14.76 12.60
C TRP A 220 -17.09 15.71 13.76
N ASN A 221 -17.78 16.81 13.46
CA ASN A 221 -18.39 17.57 14.54
C ASN A 221 -19.45 16.71 15.25
N THR A 222 -19.77 17.06 16.50
CA THR A 222 -20.73 16.29 17.32
C THR A 222 -22.08 16.08 16.64
N SER A 223 -22.66 17.11 16.04
CA SER A 223 -23.97 17.05 15.38
C SER A 223 -23.98 16.15 14.14
N THR A 224 -22.91 16.19 13.34
CA THR A 224 -22.72 15.35 12.16
C THR A 224 -22.45 13.90 12.55
N ALA A 225 -21.61 13.67 13.57
CA ALA A 225 -21.31 12.32 14.07
C ALA A 225 -22.58 11.60 14.56
N ILE A 226 -23.42 12.28 15.34
CA ILE A 226 -24.69 11.72 15.86
C ILE A 226 -25.64 11.31 14.72
N ARG A 227 -25.64 12.06 13.62
CA ARG A 227 -26.55 11.85 12.49
C ARG A 227 -25.96 10.98 11.38
N MET A 228 -24.69 10.57 11.47
CA MET A 228 -23.98 9.94 10.35
C MET A 228 -24.69 8.69 9.82
N SER A 229 -25.15 7.79 10.69
CA SER A 229 -25.88 6.58 10.26
C SER A 229 -27.16 6.93 9.49
N GLN A 230 -27.96 7.88 9.99
CA GLN A 230 -29.17 8.35 9.32
C GLN A 230 -28.87 9.02 7.97
N LEU A 231 -27.79 9.81 7.92
CA LEU A 231 -27.36 10.47 6.69
C LEU A 231 -26.91 9.46 5.61
N LEU A 232 -26.31 8.34 6.00
CA LEU A 232 -25.90 7.29 5.06
C LEU A 232 -27.03 6.37 4.61
N GLU A 233 -28.03 6.14 5.47
CA GLU A 233 -29.22 5.34 5.13
C GLU A 233 -30.17 6.06 4.16
N CYS A 234 -30.17 7.41 4.18
CA CYS A 234 -30.98 8.22 3.29
C CYS A 234 -30.13 8.80 2.15
N GLU A 235 -30.28 8.25 0.94
CA GLU A 235 -29.48 8.62 -0.25
C GLU A 235 -29.50 10.14 -0.53
N ASP A 236 -30.66 10.77 -0.36
CA ASP A 236 -30.83 12.22 -0.53
C ASP A 236 -30.20 13.05 0.59
N ALA A 237 -30.04 12.50 1.80
CA ALA A 237 -29.53 13.25 2.94
C ALA A 237 -28.03 13.57 2.81
N VAL A 238 -27.25 12.69 2.20
CA VAL A 238 -25.85 13.01 1.86
C VAL A 238 -25.81 14.25 0.97
N ASN A 239 -26.61 14.28 -0.08
CA ASN A 239 -26.60 15.34 -1.08
C ASN A 239 -27.19 16.66 -0.57
N ASN A 240 -28.32 16.59 0.13
CA ASN A 240 -29.10 17.76 0.52
C ASN A 240 -28.69 18.33 1.88
N VAL A 241 -27.99 17.56 2.72
CA VAL A 241 -27.60 17.99 4.09
C VAL A 241 -26.10 17.93 4.27
N LEU A 242 -25.48 16.76 4.14
CA LEU A 242 -24.08 16.59 4.52
C LEU A 242 -23.12 17.36 3.61
N LEU A 243 -23.31 17.31 2.29
CA LEU A 243 -22.43 18.00 1.35
C LEU A 243 -22.46 19.53 1.47
N PRO A 244 -23.61 20.19 1.62
CA PRO A 244 -23.64 21.61 1.97
C PRO A 244 -22.80 21.93 3.21
N LEU A 245 -22.95 21.14 4.30
CA LEU A 245 -22.16 21.32 5.52
C LEU A 245 -20.67 21.11 5.28
N MET A 246 -20.27 20.13 4.46
CA MET A 246 -18.88 19.89 4.09
C MET A 246 -18.30 21.06 3.29
N LYS A 247 -19.02 21.55 2.28
CA LYS A 247 -18.61 22.69 1.44
C LYS A 247 -18.49 23.99 2.23
N GLN A 248 -19.35 24.15 3.25
CA GLN A 248 -19.30 25.26 4.20
C GLN A 248 -18.25 25.07 5.31
N ARG A 249 -17.50 23.95 5.30
CA ARG A 249 -16.50 23.58 6.32
C ARG A 249 -17.07 23.50 7.74
N GLN A 250 -18.33 23.12 7.84
CA GLN A 250 -19.03 22.99 9.11
C GLN A 250 -19.12 21.53 9.57
N ALA A 251 -18.96 20.54 8.68
CA ALA A 251 -19.20 19.13 9.00
C ALA A 251 -18.13 18.49 9.92
N THR A 252 -16.90 18.99 9.91
CA THR A 252 -15.76 18.45 10.67
C THR A 252 -15.16 19.48 11.63
N THR A 253 -14.31 19.01 12.54
CA THR A 253 -13.45 19.81 13.41
C THR A 253 -11.99 19.51 13.08
N ARG A 254 -11.09 20.41 13.45
CA ARG A 254 -9.64 20.19 13.32
C ARG A 254 -9.02 19.52 14.53
N THR A 255 -9.79 19.19 15.56
CA THR A 255 -9.24 18.67 16.82
C THR A 255 -9.56 17.20 16.98
N GLY A 256 -8.54 16.38 17.24
CA GLY A 256 -8.67 14.95 17.50
C GLY A 256 -7.82 14.53 18.69
N TRP A 257 -8.10 13.35 19.26
CA TRP A 257 -7.26 12.75 20.29
C TRP A 257 -5.95 12.23 19.68
N CYS A 258 -4.83 12.83 20.09
CA CYS A 258 -3.50 12.46 19.62
C CYS A 258 -2.87 11.40 20.53
N LEU A 259 -2.46 10.29 19.94
CA LEU A 259 -1.82 9.15 20.59
C LEU A 259 -0.35 9.37 20.92
N VAL A 260 0.26 10.45 20.42
CA VAL A 260 1.64 10.86 20.75
C VAL A 260 1.63 11.76 21.98
N HIS A 261 0.79 12.79 21.98
CA HIS A 261 0.73 13.79 23.07
C HIS A 261 -0.25 13.42 24.20
N ASN A 262 -1.06 12.37 24.03
CA ASN A 262 -2.09 11.94 24.99
C ASN A 262 -3.07 13.06 25.38
N GLN A 263 -3.45 13.89 24.40
CA GLN A 263 -4.38 15.02 24.55
C GLN A 263 -5.08 15.32 23.22
N LYS A 264 -6.05 16.24 23.24
CA LYS A 264 -6.63 16.76 21.99
C LYS A 264 -5.63 17.70 21.32
N CYS A 265 -5.27 17.40 20.06
CA CYS A 265 -4.40 18.23 19.23
C CYS A 265 -5.16 18.72 18.00
N GLU A 266 -4.80 19.91 17.52
CA GLU A 266 -5.27 20.44 16.25
C GLU A 266 -4.44 19.85 15.09
N VAL A 267 -5.09 19.47 13.98
CA VAL A 267 -4.40 19.08 12.74
C VAL A 267 -3.99 20.34 11.95
N PRO A 268 -2.69 20.57 11.71
CA PRO A 268 -2.25 21.71 10.90
C PRO A 268 -2.46 21.45 9.41
N SER A 269 -2.63 22.52 8.62
CA SER A 269 -2.55 22.42 7.15
C SER A 269 -1.11 22.09 6.72
N CYS A 270 -0.96 21.22 5.72
CA CYS A 270 0.32 20.79 5.16
C CYS A 270 0.42 21.16 3.68
N ARG A 271 1.63 21.15 3.12
CA ARG A 271 1.83 21.37 1.68
C ARG A 271 1.39 20.16 0.87
N LEU A 272 1.71 18.96 1.36
CA LEU A 272 1.36 17.68 0.75
C LEU A 272 0.50 16.85 1.71
N HIS A 273 -0.54 16.21 1.20
CA HIS A 273 -1.28 15.19 1.95
C HIS A 273 -1.41 13.90 1.11
N VAL A 274 -1.22 12.74 1.74
CA VAL A 274 -1.32 11.44 1.05
C VAL A 274 -2.29 10.52 1.78
N ALA A 275 -3.19 9.86 1.06
CA ALA A 275 -4.16 8.95 1.66
C ALA A 275 -4.49 7.73 0.80
N GLY A 276 -4.64 6.57 1.45
CA GLY A 276 -5.18 5.34 0.87
C GLY A 276 -6.53 5.01 1.50
N THR A 277 -7.60 5.70 1.10
CA THR A 277 -8.93 5.53 1.73
C THR A 277 -9.42 4.08 1.61
N PRO A 278 -10.20 3.56 2.57
CA PRO A 278 -10.64 2.17 2.56
C PRO A 278 -11.27 1.76 1.23
N CYS A 279 -10.83 0.64 0.67
CA CYS A 279 -11.28 0.15 -0.64
C CYS A 279 -12.33 -0.96 -0.56
N THR A 280 -12.72 -1.39 0.64
CA THR A 280 -13.62 -2.54 0.86
C THR A 280 -14.94 -2.44 0.10
N ASP A 281 -15.49 -1.24 -0.03
CA ASP A 281 -16.77 -1.05 -0.71
C ASP A 281 -16.62 -0.83 -2.22
N ALA A 282 -15.42 -0.49 -2.72
CA ALA A 282 -15.14 -0.31 -4.14
C ALA A 282 -14.43 -1.52 -4.79
N SER A 283 -13.86 -2.42 -3.99
CA SER A 283 -13.09 -3.57 -4.46
C SER A 283 -13.99 -4.70 -4.93
N ILE A 284 -13.64 -5.33 -6.06
CA ILE A 284 -14.25 -6.58 -6.55
C ILE A 284 -14.11 -7.69 -5.50
N ARG A 285 -13.04 -7.66 -4.70
CA ARG A 285 -12.81 -8.60 -3.58
C ARG A 285 -13.58 -8.25 -2.32
N GLY A 286 -14.23 -7.09 -2.31
CA GLY A 286 -14.94 -6.55 -1.16
C GLY A 286 -16.45 -6.76 -1.29
N LYS A 287 -17.23 -5.85 -0.68
CA LYS A 287 -18.70 -5.93 -0.73
C LYS A 287 -19.31 -5.32 -1.99
N MET A 288 -18.49 -4.60 -2.77
CA MET A 288 -18.95 -3.81 -3.93
C MET A 288 -20.16 -2.90 -3.61
N ALA A 289 -20.25 -2.43 -2.36
CA ALA A 289 -21.35 -1.61 -1.89
C ALA A 289 -21.25 -0.15 -2.36
N GLY A 290 -20.11 0.24 -2.96
CA GLY A 290 -19.86 1.59 -3.46
C GLY A 290 -20.11 2.65 -2.39
N ILE A 291 -20.90 3.67 -2.75
CA ILE A 291 -21.29 4.77 -1.86
C ILE A 291 -22.27 4.36 -0.75
N ARG A 292 -22.89 3.18 -0.85
CA ARG A 292 -23.81 2.64 0.18
C ARG A 292 -23.08 1.81 1.23
N GLY A 293 -21.78 1.63 1.06
CA GLY A 293 -20.98 0.82 1.94
C GLY A 293 -20.63 1.52 3.26
N PRO A 294 -20.44 0.75 4.35
CA PRO A 294 -20.17 1.32 5.67
C PRO A 294 -18.83 2.06 5.75
N THR A 295 -17.90 1.82 4.83
CA THR A 295 -16.60 2.51 4.78
C THR A 295 -16.68 3.86 4.07
N TYR A 296 -17.81 4.18 3.43
CA TYR A 296 -17.99 5.45 2.71
C TYR A 296 -17.90 6.67 3.64
N GLN A 297 -18.34 6.58 4.90
CA GLN A 297 -18.16 7.67 5.88
C GLN A 297 -16.70 8.08 6.06
N TYR A 298 -15.75 7.14 5.98
CA TYR A 298 -14.34 7.44 6.17
C TYR A 298 -13.82 8.30 5.02
N PHE A 299 -14.25 8.00 3.79
CA PHE A 299 -13.98 8.81 2.62
C PHE A 299 -14.64 10.19 2.71
N LEU A 300 -15.91 10.28 3.13
CA LEU A 300 -16.59 11.56 3.33
C LEU A 300 -15.92 12.43 4.39
N CYS A 301 -15.49 11.82 5.51
CA CYS A 301 -14.77 12.51 6.58
C CYS A 301 -13.44 13.06 6.06
N TRP A 302 -12.67 12.22 5.37
CA TRP A 302 -11.43 12.63 4.71
C TRP A 302 -11.67 13.81 3.76
N CYS A 303 -12.64 13.72 2.84
CA CYS A 303 -12.98 14.82 1.94
C CYS A 303 -13.34 16.10 2.69
N SER A 304 -14.13 16.01 3.77
CA SER A 304 -14.50 17.17 4.57
C SER A 304 -13.29 17.83 5.22
N MET A 305 -12.35 17.05 5.77
CA MET A 305 -11.10 17.57 6.34
C MET A 305 -10.27 18.29 5.27
N ARG A 306 -10.19 17.75 4.04
CA ARG A 306 -9.44 18.36 2.93
C ARG A 306 -10.05 19.67 2.41
N LEU A 307 -11.37 19.82 2.48
CA LEU A 307 -12.05 21.09 2.18
C LEU A 307 -11.72 22.17 3.21
N ASP A 308 -11.48 21.77 4.45
CA ASP A 308 -11.13 22.67 5.54
C ASP A 308 -9.63 23.03 5.54
N LEU A 309 -8.75 22.02 5.49
CA LEU A 309 -7.30 22.18 5.56
C LEU A 309 -6.68 22.72 4.28
N GLN A 310 -7.30 22.44 3.14
CA GLN A 310 -6.92 22.97 1.82
C GLN A 310 -5.43 22.80 1.49
N GLU A 311 -4.87 21.62 1.70
CA GLU A 311 -3.47 21.35 1.38
C GLU A 311 -3.18 21.67 -0.11
N ALA A 312 -1.95 22.07 -0.45
CA ALA A 312 -1.65 22.52 -1.81
C ALA A 312 -1.75 21.37 -2.81
N VAL A 313 -1.29 20.17 -2.42
CA VAL A 313 -1.34 18.94 -3.21
C VAL A 313 -1.88 17.80 -2.35
N LEU A 314 -2.83 17.04 -2.89
CA LEU A 314 -3.31 15.79 -2.34
C LEU A 314 -2.96 14.64 -3.28
N ILE A 315 -2.57 13.51 -2.72
CA ILE A 315 -2.42 12.24 -3.41
C ILE A 315 -3.38 11.25 -2.78
N GLN A 316 -4.22 10.64 -3.59
CA GLN A 316 -5.14 9.58 -3.18
C GLN A 316 -4.76 8.30 -3.94
N GLU A 317 -4.57 7.20 -3.22
CA GLU A 317 -4.45 5.85 -3.80
C GLU A 317 -5.69 5.00 -3.51
N ASN A 318 -6.17 4.26 -4.52
CA ASN A 318 -7.22 3.26 -4.33
C ASN A 318 -7.19 2.16 -5.40
N VAL A 319 -8.14 1.21 -5.31
CA VAL A 319 -8.37 0.18 -6.35
C VAL A 319 -8.90 0.80 -7.64
N GLU A 320 -8.81 0.06 -8.74
CA GLU A 320 -9.16 0.53 -10.09
C GLU A 320 -10.60 1.03 -10.21
N ASN A 321 -11.54 0.37 -9.53
CA ASN A 321 -12.96 0.70 -9.57
C ASN A 321 -13.38 1.78 -8.58
N PHE A 322 -12.43 2.48 -7.96
CA PHE A 322 -12.74 3.55 -7.02
C PHE A 322 -13.48 4.70 -7.73
N ALA A 323 -14.57 5.16 -7.10
CA ALA A 323 -15.51 6.16 -7.61
C ALA A 323 -14.91 7.57 -7.60
N SER A 324 -14.06 7.86 -8.59
CA SER A 324 -13.36 9.15 -8.71
C SER A 324 -14.32 10.31 -8.95
N ASP A 325 -15.48 10.05 -9.55
CA ASP A 325 -16.53 11.05 -9.79
C ASP A 325 -17.05 11.65 -8.49
N GLU A 326 -17.14 10.85 -7.42
CA GLU A 326 -17.54 11.36 -6.10
C GLU A 326 -16.50 12.34 -5.55
N MET A 327 -15.22 12.03 -5.72
CA MET A 327 -14.15 12.92 -5.32
C MET A 327 -14.18 14.22 -6.13
N VAL A 328 -14.46 14.15 -7.44
CA VAL A 328 -14.65 15.34 -8.30
C VAL A 328 -15.87 16.16 -7.87
N ARG A 329 -16.98 15.51 -7.57
CA ARG A 329 -18.22 16.14 -7.12
C ARG A 329 -18.05 16.90 -5.81
N ILE A 330 -17.26 16.35 -4.88
CA ILE A 330 -17.02 16.93 -3.55
C ILE A 330 -15.89 17.96 -3.59
N LEU A 331 -14.73 17.60 -4.13
CA LEU A 331 -13.48 18.39 -4.04
C LEU A 331 -13.18 19.21 -5.30
N GLY A 332 -13.77 18.88 -6.46
CA GLY A 332 -13.44 19.46 -7.76
C GLY A 332 -13.73 20.95 -7.91
N HIS A 333 -14.50 21.55 -6.99
CA HIS A 333 -14.67 23.00 -6.94
C HIS A 333 -13.42 23.72 -6.39
N VAL A 334 -12.67 23.09 -5.46
CA VAL A 334 -11.44 23.62 -4.85
C VAL A 334 -10.18 23.11 -5.56
N TYR A 335 -10.21 21.87 -6.04
CA TYR A 335 -9.06 21.19 -6.61
C TYR A 335 -9.25 20.90 -8.10
N HIS A 336 -8.15 20.92 -8.84
CA HIS A 336 -8.04 20.26 -10.13
C HIS A 336 -7.61 18.82 -9.90
N ILE A 337 -8.33 17.85 -10.47
CA ILE A 337 -8.19 16.43 -10.12
C ILE A 337 -7.88 15.64 -11.38
N GLU A 338 -6.75 14.95 -11.37
CA GLU A 338 -6.33 14.02 -12.42
C GLU A 338 -6.06 12.66 -11.78
N TYR A 339 -6.14 11.59 -12.58
CA TYR A 339 -5.82 10.25 -12.10
C TYR A 339 -5.14 9.43 -13.19
N ALA A 340 -4.36 8.44 -12.75
CA ALA A 340 -3.71 7.47 -13.61
C ALA A 340 -3.77 6.08 -12.99
N MET A 341 -3.81 5.07 -13.86
CA MET A 341 -3.66 3.68 -13.47
C MET A 341 -2.17 3.34 -13.47
N MET A 342 -1.66 2.87 -12.34
CA MET A 342 -0.25 2.52 -12.17
C MET A 342 -0.16 1.17 -11.46
N SER A 343 0.72 0.30 -11.92
CA SER A 343 1.08 -0.94 -11.23
C SER A 343 2.58 -0.95 -10.95
N PRO A 344 3.06 -1.46 -9.79
CA PRO A 344 4.49 -1.55 -9.49
C PRO A 344 5.30 -2.25 -10.60
N LYS A 345 4.72 -3.27 -11.26
CA LYS A 345 5.33 -3.91 -12.45
C LYS A 345 5.73 -2.96 -13.57
N ASP A 346 5.00 -1.86 -13.73
CA ASP A 346 5.29 -0.86 -14.76
C ASP A 346 6.57 -0.09 -14.41
N TYR A 347 7.09 -0.19 -13.18
CA TYR A 347 8.22 0.56 -12.63
C TYR A 347 9.38 -0.33 -12.17
N GLY A 348 9.51 -1.55 -12.69
CA GLY A 348 10.61 -2.44 -12.29
C GLY A 348 10.23 -3.55 -11.30
N PHE A 349 9.12 -3.41 -10.57
CA PHE A 349 8.85 -4.31 -9.45
C PHE A 349 8.22 -5.63 -9.90
N ALA A 350 8.58 -6.72 -9.22
CA ALA A 350 7.98 -8.02 -9.42
C ALA A 350 6.53 -8.13 -8.92
N ILE A 351 5.73 -7.05 -8.88
CA ILE A 351 4.34 -7.12 -8.41
C ILE A 351 3.38 -6.52 -9.42
N SER A 352 2.39 -7.31 -9.84
CA SER A 352 1.22 -6.79 -10.54
C SER A 352 0.13 -6.38 -9.54
N ARG A 353 0.14 -5.11 -9.15
CA ARG A 353 -0.84 -4.52 -8.23
C ARG A 353 -1.32 -3.18 -8.80
N PRO A 354 -2.18 -3.22 -9.83
CA PRO A 354 -2.73 -2.00 -10.42
C PRO A 354 -3.53 -1.22 -9.37
N ARG A 355 -3.30 0.09 -9.34
CA ARG A 355 -3.95 1.04 -8.45
C ARG A 355 -4.27 2.32 -9.20
N LYS A 356 -5.38 2.94 -8.82
CA LYS A 356 -5.76 4.27 -9.27
C LYS A 356 -5.11 5.28 -8.35
N TRP A 357 -4.23 6.09 -8.92
CA TRP A 357 -3.57 7.19 -8.23
C TRP A 357 -4.17 8.50 -8.71
N SER A 358 -4.86 9.18 -7.81
CA SER A 358 -5.40 10.51 -8.07
C SER A 358 -4.50 11.58 -7.48
N ILE A 359 -4.17 12.59 -8.29
CA ILE A 359 -3.48 13.79 -7.85
C ILE A 359 -4.45 14.97 -7.89
N LEU A 360 -4.57 15.68 -6.77
CA LEU A 360 -5.43 16.82 -6.62
C LEU A 360 -4.56 18.03 -6.32
N ARG A 361 -4.57 19.04 -7.18
CA ARG A 361 -3.86 20.30 -6.96
C ARG A 361 -4.83 21.41 -6.62
N HIS A 362 -4.51 22.21 -5.61
CA HIS A 362 -5.37 23.30 -5.20
C HIS A 362 -5.35 24.41 -6.26
N LYS A 363 -6.51 24.81 -6.78
CA LYS A 363 -6.63 25.73 -7.94
C LYS A 363 -5.93 27.08 -7.76
N TYR A 364 -5.85 27.55 -6.51
CA TYR A 364 -5.29 28.87 -6.18
C TYR A 364 -3.94 28.83 -5.43
N LYS A 365 -3.47 27.66 -4.98
CA LYS A 365 -2.20 27.53 -4.22
C LYS A 365 -1.10 26.88 -5.04
N THR A 366 -1.43 26.41 -6.24
CA THR A 366 -0.51 25.71 -7.13
C THR A 366 -0.62 26.28 -8.53
N LYS A 367 0.46 26.18 -9.30
CA LYS A 367 0.43 26.45 -10.75
C LYS A 367 -0.27 25.29 -11.47
N ALA A 368 -0.75 25.55 -12.68
CA ALA A 368 -1.21 24.48 -13.56
C ALA A 368 -0.06 23.51 -13.86
N TRP A 369 -0.41 22.24 -14.08
CA TRP A 369 0.55 21.25 -14.55
C TRP A 369 0.99 21.62 -15.97
N THR A 370 2.27 21.44 -16.27
CA THR A 370 2.79 21.57 -17.64
C THR A 370 2.50 20.33 -18.48
N THR A 371 2.09 19.22 -17.85
CA THR A 371 1.86 17.95 -18.53
C THR A 371 0.77 17.17 -17.82
N PRO A 372 -0.18 16.56 -18.57
CA PRO A 372 -1.20 15.69 -17.98
C PRO A 372 -0.59 14.53 -17.19
N TRP A 373 -1.17 14.23 -16.03
CA TRP A 373 -0.67 13.23 -15.10
C TRP A 373 -0.52 11.84 -15.73
N ASN A 374 -1.49 11.40 -16.52
CA ASN A 374 -1.47 10.11 -17.20
C ASN A 374 -0.33 9.96 -18.22
N ILE A 375 0.21 11.08 -18.71
CA ILE A 375 1.38 11.09 -19.60
C ILE A 375 2.66 11.15 -18.77
N PHE A 376 2.68 12.04 -17.76
CA PHE A 376 3.82 12.19 -16.86
C PHE A 376 4.23 10.86 -16.22
N VAL A 377 3.28 10.08 -15.69
CA VAL A 377 3.60 8.78 -15.06
C VAL A 377 4.19 7.76 -16.03
N LYS A 378 3.80 7.80 -17.31
CA LYS A 378 4.32 6.88 -18.34
C LYS A 378 5.79 7.12 -18.65
N MET A 379 6.29 8.33 -18.40
CA MET A 379 7.70 8.65 -18.57
C MET A 379 8.61 7.88 -17.61
N PHE A 380 8.04 7.45 -16.48
CA PHE A 380 8.72 6.65 -15.47
C PHE A 380 8.34 5.18 -15.55
N GLN A 381 7.72 4.72 -16.64
CA GLN A 381 7.54 3.29 -16.83
C GLN A 381 8.85 2.66 -17.35
N ASP A 382 9.28 1.58 -16.71
CA ASP A 382 10.48 0.85 -17.11
C ASP A 382 10.13 -0.24 -18.13
N HIS A 383 10.24 0.10 -19.41
CA HIS A 383 10.10 -0.86 -20.50
C HIS A 383 11.31 -1.80 -20.64
N ARG A 384 12.38 -1.60 -19.84
CA ARG A 384 13.63 -2.36 -19.92
C ARG A 384 13.64 -3.61 -19.06
N ILE A 385 12.59 -3.88 -18.27
CA ILE A 385 12.38 -5.24 -17.75
C ILE A 385 12.06 -6.09 -18.98
N PRO A 386 12.95 -7.01 -19.41
CA PRO A 386 12.81 -7.66 -20.71
C PRO A 386 11.58 -8.57 -20.73
N GLY A 387 10.45 -8.07 -21.23
CA GLY A 387 9.32 -8.88 -21.64
C GLY A 387 9.68 -9.55 -22.96
N ASP A 388 10.14 -10.80 -22.87
CA ASP A 388 9.89 -11.92 -23.79
C ASP A 388 11.04 -12.94 -23.87
N SER A 389 12.23 -12.63 -23.34
CA SER A 389 13.33 -13.62 -23.26
C SER A 389 14.22 -13.52 -22.00
N ALA A 390 14.12 -12.45 -21.23
CA ALA A 390 14.94 -12.24 -20.03
C ALA A 390 14.18 -11.51 -18.93
N VAL A 391 12.93 -11.91 -18.70
CA VAL A 391 12.21 -11.54 -17.47
C VAL A 391 13.15 -11.87 -16.31
N PRO A 392 13.46 -10.93 -15.39
CA PRO A 392 14.25 -11.26 -14.22
C PRO A 392 13.58 -12.46 -13.57
N ALA A 393 14.33 -13.54 -13.39
CA ALA A 393 13.83 -14.65 -12.63
C ALA A 393 13.50 -14.07 -11.24
N TRP A 394 12.20 -13.98 -10.94
CA TRP A 394 11.72 -13.41 -9.69
C TRP A 394 11.97 -14.36 -8.52
N ASP A 395 12.62 -15.49 -8.78
CA ASP A 395 13.18 -16.41 -7.80
C ASP A 395 14.18 -15.74 -6.86
N MET A 396 14.76 -14.59 -7.24
CA MET A 396 15.56 -13.80 -6.29
C MET A 396 14.77 -13.30 -5.08
N TYR A 397 13.44 -13.21 -5.19
CA TYR A 397 12.56 -12.92 -4.06
C TYR A 397 12.12 -14.20 -3.33
N PHE A 398 12.40 -15.39 -3.87
CA PHE A 398 12.25 -16.67 -3.18
C PHE A 398 13.49 -16.91 -2.34
N ALA A 399 13.49 -16.25 -1.17
CA ALA A 399 14.61 -16.27 -0.24
C ALA A 399 14.33 -17.13 1.00
N ALA A 400 13.23 -17.92 1.00
CA ALA A 400 12.94 -18.80 2.11
C ALA A 400 14.02 -19.88 2.23
N ASP A 401 14.66 -19.96 3.38
CA ASP A 401 15.58 -21.04 3.67
C ASP A 401 14.81 -22.30 4.10
N LEU A 402 15.53 -23.41 4.26
CA LEU A 402 14.89 -24.68 4.65
C LEU A 402 14.25 -24.61 6.04
N ASP A 403 14.75 -23.75 6.92
CA ASP A 403 14.21 -23.56 8.27
C ASP A 403 12.85 -22.86 8.19
N GLU A 404 12.76 -21.76 7.44
CA GLU A 404 11.52 -21.02 7.21
C GLU A 404 10.44 -21.91 6.54
N ILE A 405 10.82 -22.72 5.54
CA ILE A 405 9.88 -23.65 4.88
C ILE A 405 9.41 -24.74 5.85
N TYR A 406 10.30 -25.24 6.72
CA TYR A 406 9.95 -26.23 7.74
C TYR A 406 9.03 -25.66 8.82
N GLU A 407 9.32 -24.45 9.31
CA GLU A 407 8.47 -23.73 10.27
C GLU A 407 7.06 -23.50 9.71
N GLU A 408 6.95 -23.09 8.43
CA GLU A 408 5.65 -22.91 7.76
C GLU A 408 4.87 -24.22 7.65
N LEU A 409 5.53 -25.34 7.31
CA LEU A 409 4.88 -26.65 7.28
C LEU A 409 4.40 -27.07 8.66
N CYS A 410 5.24 -26.91 9.69
CA CYS A 410 4.87 -27.19 11.08
C CYS A 410 3.68 -26.36 11.53
N TRP A 411 3.67 -25.05 11.22
CA TRP A 411 2.53 -24.17 11.45
C TRP A 411 1.28 -24.68 10.72
N ALA A 412 1.39 -25.03 9.43
CA ALA A 412 0.28 -25.46 8.61
C ALA A 412 -0.37 -26.75 9.11
N CYS A 413 0.43 -27.74 9.52
CA CYS A 413 -0.02 -28.98 10.15
C CYS A 413 -0.68 -28.74 11.52
N GLY A 414 -0.19 -27.76 12.28
CA GLY A 414 -0.71 -27.42 13.61
C GLY A 414 -2.05 -26.69 13.61
N ARG A 415 -2.62 -26.35 12.44
CA ARG A 415 -3.90 -25.64 12.36
C ARG A 415 -5.06 -26.58 12.73
N PRO A 416 -6.05 -26.13 13.52
CA PRO A 416 -7.18 -26.98 13.93
C PRO A 416 -7.97 -27.58 12.76
N ASP A 417 -8.04 -26.87 11.63
CA ASP A 417 -8.77 -27.28 10.43
C ASP A 417 -7.85 -27.95 9.38
N SER A 418 -6.58 -28.20 9.72
CA SER A 418 -5.64 -28.91 8.85
C SER A 418 -6.09 -30.36 8.66
N ARG A 419 -5.92 -30.92 7.45
CA ARG A 419 -6.19 -32.36 7.23
C ARG A 419 -5.14 -33.28 7.88
N LEU A 420 -4.04 -32.73 8.41
CA LEU A 420 -3.01 -33.43 9.20
C LEU A 420 -3.06 -33.12 10.70
N HIS A 421 -4.11 -32.45 11.21
CA HIS A 421 -4.10 -31.94 12.59
C HIS A 421 -3.76 -33.01 13.65
N GLU A 422 -4.27 -34.24 13.51
CA GLU A 422 -4.05 -35.32 14.47
C GLU A 422 -2.65 -35.96 14.37
N ASP A 423 -2.06 -35.98 13.17
CA ASP A 423 -0.78 -36.63 12.89
C ASP A 423 0.42 -35.66 13.03
N GLY A 424 0.17 -34.35 12.96
CA GLY A 424 1.20 -33.31 13.04
C GLY A 424 2.08 -33.22 11.79
N CYS A 425 3.28 -32.63 11.94
CA CYS A 425 4.25 -32.58 10.86
C CYS A 425 4.90 -33.97 10.69
N PRO A 426 4.91 -34.56 9.47
CA PRO A 426 5.50 -35.89 9.26
C PRO A 426 7.03 -35.89 9.36
N PHE A 427 7.66 -34.72 9.48
CA PHE A 427 9.09 -34.55 9.65
C PHE A 427 9.39 -34.12 11.10
N PRO A 428 10.07 -34.97 11.90
CA PRO A 428 10.24 -34.72 13.33
C PRO A 428 11.15 -33.53 13.65
N ASP A 429 12.07 -33.18 12.74
CA ASP A 429 12.95 -32.01 12.86
C ASP A 429 13.39 -31.50 11.46
N LEU A 430 14.09 -30.37 11.46
CA LEU A 430 14.64 -29.73 10.26
C LEU A 430 15.61 -30.64 9.50
N ALA A 431 16.38 -31.50 10.17
CA ALA A 431 17.35 -32.37 9.51
C ALA A 431 16.65 -33.45 8.68
N HIS A 432 15.57 -34.04 9.21
CA HIS A 432 14.74 -34.98 8.48
C HIS A 432 14.01 -34.31 7.31
N PHE A 433 13.51 -33.08 7.52
CA PHE A 433 12.90 -32.28 6.46
C PHE A 433 13.90 -31.99 5.33
N ALA A 434 15.09 -31.48 5.66
CA ALA A 434 16.16 -31.19 4.70
C ALA A 434 16.58 -32.46 3.92
N SER A 435 16.77 -33.58 4.63
CA SER A 435 17.05 -34.88 4.00
C SER A 435 15.92 -35.30 3.06
N ALA A 436 14.66 -35.08 3.43
CA ALA A 436 13.51 -35.39 2.58
C ALA A 436 13.42 -34.48 1.35
N CYS A 437 13.77 -33.19 1.47
CA CYS A 437 13.86 -32.29 0.31
C CYS A 437 14.83 -32.81 -0.75
N GLU A 438 15.95 -33.42 -0.33
CA GLU A 438 16.97 -33.97 -1.22
C GLU A 438 16.63 -35.36 -1.75
N THR A 439 16.17 -36.25 -0.86
CA THR A 439 16.03 -37.69 -1.16
C THR A 439 14.61 -38.11 -1.54
N ASN A 440 13.58 -37.38 -1.09
CA ASN A 440 12.18 -37.70 -1.32
C ASN A 440 11.28 -36.44 -1.41
N PRO A 441 11.48 -35.59 -2.43
CA PRO A 441 10.74 -34.33 -2.56
C PRO A 441 9.22 -34.53 -2.72
N GLU A 442 8.76 -35.70 -3.18
CA GLU A 442 7.33 -36.01 -3.25
C GLU A 442 6.68 -36.18 -1.86
N ALA A 443 7.41 -36.72 -0.87
CA ALA A 443 6.92 -36.77 0.50
C ALA A 443 6.71 -35.37 1.08
N VAL A 444 7.64 -34.45 0.81
CA VAL A 444 7.52 -33.04 1.23
C VAL A 444 6.30 -32.38 0.57
N ARG A 445 6.11 -32.57 -0.74
CA ARG A 445 4.92 -32.04 -1.45
C ARG A 445 3.62 -32.58 -0.87
N ARG A 446 3.56 -33.90 -0.63
CA ARG A 446 2.38 -34.54 -0.04
C ARG A 446 2.07 -33.96 1.33
N ALA A 447 3.08 -33.80 2.19
CA ALA A 447 2.92 -33.18 3.51
C ALA A 447 2.30 -31.79 3.41
N PHE A 448 2.77 -30.94 2.48
CA PHE A 448 2.16 -29.63 2.25
C PHE A 448 0.70 -29.73 1.76
N VAL A 449 0.36 -30.61 0.81
CA VAL A 449 -1.04 -30.80 0.36
C VAL A 449 -1.94 -31.25 1.49
N GLU A 450 -1.47 -32.19 2.31
CA GLU A 450 -2.23 -32.76 3.42
C GLU A 450 -2.31 -31.77 4.59
N SER A 451 -1.36 -30.83 4.73
CA SER A 451 -1.43 -29.76 5.74
C SER A 451 -2.51 -28.71 5.45
N LEU A 452 -3.08 -28.68 4.23
CA LEU A 452 -4.11 -27.74 3.84
C LEU A 452 -5.42 -27.96 4.59
N THR A 453 -6.18 -26.89 4.80
CA THR A 453 -7.58 -27.00 5.21
C THR A 453 -8.45 -27.52 4.07
N ALA A 454 -9.67 -28.00 4.37
CA ALA A 454 -10.60 -28.45 3.34
C ALA A 454 -10.88 -27.38 2.27
N SER A 455 -11.10 -26.13 2.68
CA SER A 455 -11.34 -25.02 1.75
C SER A 455 -10.11 -24.67 0.92
N GLU A 456 -8.91 -24.64 1.51
CA GLU A 456 -7.67 -24.39 0.76
C GLU A 456 -7.38 -25.49 -0.25
N PHE A 457 -7.69 -26.75 0.08
CA PHE A 457 -7.57 -27.86 -0.85
C PHE A 457 -8.56 -27.74 -2.01
N GLU A 458 -9.82 -27.40 -1.75
CA GLU A 458 -10.81 -27.10 -2.81
C GLU A 458 -10.33 -25.94 -3.70
N PHE A 459 -9.79 -24.87 -3.10
CA PHE A 459 -9.24 -23.74 -3.85
C PHE A 459 -8.03 -24.16 -4.69
N LEU A 460 -7.12 -24.98 -4.15
CA LEU A 460 -5.98 -25.51 -4.88
C LEU A 460 -6.42 -26.29 -6.11
N LEU A 461 -7.45 -27.15 -5.99
CA LEU A 461 -7.98 -27.89 -7.14
C LEU A 461 -8.53 -26.94 -8.20
N HIS A 462 -9.33 -25.95 -7.81
CA HIS A 462 -9.89 -24.96 -8.74
C HIS A 462 -8.79 -24.14 -9.43
N TYR A 463 -7.78 -23.68 -8.68
CA TYR A 463 -6.62 -22.97 -9.24
C TYR A 463 -5.84 -23.81 -10.25
N ARG A 464 -5.60 -25.09 -9.97
CA ARG A 464 -4.88 -26.00 -10.89
C ARG A 464 -5.64 -26.20 -12.20
N THR A 465 -6.96 -26.32 -12.12
CA THR A 465 -7.82 -26.48 -13.31
C THR A 465 -7.82 -25.23 -14.18
N GLU A 466 -8.00 -24.05 -13.58
CA GLU A 466 -8.19 -22.80 -14.32
C GLU A 466 -6.88 -22.13 -14.75
N ARG A 467 -5.82 -22.28 -13.94
CA ARG A 467 -4.51 -21.64 -14.15
C ARG A 467 -3.38 -22.60 -13.84
N PRO A 468 -3.17 -23.65 -14.64
CA PRO A 468 -2.04 -24.54 -14.44
C PRO A 468 -0.72 -23.75 -14.50
N ASN A 469 0.32 -24.26 -13.82
CA ASN A 469 1.68 -23.71 -13.84
C ASN A 469 1.89 -22.33 -13.18
N ASN A 470 0.96 -21.90 -12.32
CA ASN A 470 1.14 -20.68 -11.52
C ASN A 470 1.47 -20.99 -10.05
N VAL A 471 1.82 -19.94 -9.30
CA VAL A 471 1.88 -19.98 -7.84
C VAL A 471 0.60 -19.37 -7.26
N TYR A 472 -0.09 -20.06 -6.35
CA TYR A 472 -1.42 -19.67 -5.89
C TYR A 472 -1.42 -19.09 -4.47
N ALA A 473 -2.26 -18.08 -4.21
CA ALA A 473 -2.64 -17.66 -2.85
C ALA A 473 -3.86 -18.45 -2.38
N LEU A 474 -3.66 -19.51 -1.59
CA LEU A 474 -4.74 -20.40 -1.15
C LEU A 474 -5.66 -19.77 -0.09
N ASN A 475 -5.34 -18.59 0.42
CA ASN A 475 -6.22 -17.82 1.30
C ASN A 475 -7.29 -17.02 0.56
N GLN A 476 -7.36 -17.12 -0.77
CA GLN A 476 -8.35 -16.41 -1.60
C GLN A 476 -9.15 -17.37 -2.44
N ASP A 477 -10.47 -17.28 -2.29
CA ASP A 477 -11.43 -18.08 -3.04
C ASP A 477 -11.37 -17.72 -4.55
N PRO A 478 -10.94 -18.66 -5.41
CA PRO A 478 -10.78 -18.44 -6.83
C PRO A 478 -12.10 -18.09 -7.54
N SER A 479 -13.27 -18.42 -6.97
CA SER A 479 -14.55 -18.04 -7.54
C SER A 479 -14.82 -16.52 -7.51
N PHE A 480 -14.14 -15.79 -6.62
CA PHE A 480 -14.25 -14.34 -6.52
C PHE A 480 -13.06 -13.62 -7.12
N SER A 481 -11.84 -14.12 -6.90
CA SER A 481 -10.64 -13.50 -7.45
C SER A 481 -9.51 -14.50 -7.59
N PHE A 482 -9.04 -14.65 -8.83
CA PHE A 482 -7.81 -15.38 -9.10
C PHE A 482 -6.60 -14.50 -8.74
N THR A 483 -5.94 -14.86 -7.66
CA THR A 483 -4.64 -14.27 -7.28
C THR A 483 -3.58 -15.32 -7.41
N SER A 484 -2.70 -15.12 -8.37
CA SER A 484 -1.62 -16.03 -8.67
C SER A 484 -0.36 -15.27 -9.08
N SER A 485 0.81 -15.75 -8.67
CA SER A 485 2.08 -15.34 -9.27
C SER A 485 2.35 -16.16 -10.53
N HIS A 486 3.02 -15.55 -11.49
CA HIS A 486 3.49 -16.13 -12.74
C HIS A 486 5.00 -15.89 -12.86
N ALA A 487 5.67 -16.54 -13.81
CA ALA A 487 7.08 -16.26 -14.12
C ALA A 487 7.36 -14.78 -14.41
N SER A 488 6.33 -14.02 -14.83
CA SER A 488 6.44 -12.59 -15.15
C SER A 488 6.16 -11.64 -14.00
N HIS A 489 5.53 -12.10 -12.90
CA HIS A 489 5.23 -11.25 -11.75
C HIS A 489 4.77 -12.05 -10.54
N LEU A 490 5.03 -11.51 -9.36
CA LEU A 490 4.50 -11.98 -8.09
C LEU A 490 3.17 -11.28 -7.78
N GLN A 491 2.29 -11.98 -7.08
CA GLN A 491 1.06 -11.39 -6.57
C GLN A 491 1.30 -10.45 -5.38
N THR A 492 2.40 -10.65 -4.65
CA THR A 492 2.84 -9.84 -3.51
C THR A 492 4.32 -10.10 -3.20
N LEU A 493 5.00 -9.15 -2.55
CA LEU A 493 6.38 -9.29 -2.01
C LEU A 493 6.39 -9.35 -0.47
N ILE A 494 5.23 -9.54 0.17
CA ILE A 494 5.16 -9.60 1.63
C ILE A 494 5.61 -10.99 2.08
N LYS A 495 6.62 -11.03 2.95
CA LYS A 495 7.30 -12.24 3.46
C LYS A 495 6.37 -13.32 4.06
N ASN A 496 5.12 -13.00 4.43
CA ASN A 496 4.20 -13.89 5.14
C ASN A 496 2.76 -13.90 4.59
N SER A 497 2.56 -13.93 3.27
CA SER A 497 1.21 -13.89 2.68
C SER A 497 0.53 -15.27 2.57
N GLY A 498 0.50 -16.06 3.64
CA GLY A 498 -0.12 -17.39 3.67
C GLY A 498 0.54 -18.42 2.72
N VAL A 499 0.03 -19.65 2.74
CA VAL A 499 0.57 -20.77 1.95
C VAL A 499 0.55 -20.41 0.45
N LEU A 500 1.74 -20.28 -0.13
CA LEU A 500 1.96 -20.09 -1.56
C LEU A 500 2.22 -21.45 -2.21
N TRP A 501 1.36 -21.87 -3.14
CA TRP A 501 1.51 -23.18 -3.77
C TRP A 501 2.07 -23.07 -5.18
N CYS A 502 3.24 -23.65 -5.47
CA CYS A 502 3.82 -23.69 -6.83
C CYS A 502 3.44 -24.98 -7.58
N ALA A 503 2.89 -24.85 -8.79
CA ALA A 503 2.56 -25.99 -9.66
C ALA A 503 3.73 -26.46 -10.55
N VAL A 504 4.79 -25.66 -10.72
CA VAL A 504 5.93 -25.96 -11.60
C VAL A 504 7.12 -26.53 -10.78
N ARG A 505 7.74 -27.62 -11.28
CA ARG A 505 8.67 -28.54 -10.61
C ARG A 505 9.86 -27.94 -9.80
N THR A 506 10.23 -28.70 -8.74
CA THR A 506 11.57 -29.03 -8.17
C THR A 506 12.42 -28.06 -7.34
N ARG A 507 11.89 -26.97 -6.79
CA ARG A 507 12.36 -26.51 -5.48
C ARG A 507 11.15 -26.11 -4.64
N ALA A 508 11.10 -26.60 -3.39
CA ALA A 508 10.21 -26.02 -2.39
C ALA A 508 10.53 -24.51 -2.34
N CYS A 509 9.51 -23.68 -2.57
CA CYS A 509 9.57 -22.26 -2.25
C CYS A 509 9.22 -22.08 -0.79
#